data_AF-A0A1G1GPX4-F1
#
_entry.id   AF-A0A1G1GPX4-F1
#
_cell.length_a   1.000
_cell.length_b   1.000
_cell.length_c   1.000
_cell.angle_alpha   90.00
_cell.angle_beta   90.00
_cell.angle_gamma   90.00
#
_symmetry.space_group_name_H-M   'P 1'
#
loop_
_entity.id
_entity.type
_entity.pdbx_description
1 polymer ?
#
loop_
_entity_poly.entity_id
_entity_poly.type
_entity_poly.pdbx_seq_one_letter_code
_entity_poly.pdbx_strand_id
1 'polypeptide(L)'
;MRKRNYIKTDRSSLSARRKKLLIAGAALFGVYLAAAFVFGEMGLVKYYRMRSQYRQLNQDILSMKQDNEKLLKEVQSLRSDPDCIERLARDKLGLARPGEIVYYYKGK
;
A
#
# COMPACT_ATOMS: atom_id res chain seq x y z
N MET A 1 49.73 70.60 11.51
CA MET A 1 48.83 70.02 10.50
C MET A 1 48.07 68.83 11.09
N ARG A 2 46.72 68.87 11.14
CA ARG A 2 45.89 67.78 11.69
C ARG A 2 45.52 66.79 10.57
N LYS A 3 46.00 65.55 10.66
CA LYS A 3 45.60 64.47 9.74
C LYS A 3 44.20 63.98 10.14
N ARG A 4 43.24 64.12 9.22
CA ARG A 4 41.86 63.67 9.40
C ARG A 4 41.81 62.18 9.07
N ASN A 5 41.54 61.34 10.06
CA ASN A 5 41.42 59.90 9.87
C ASN A 5 40.03 59.56 9.31
N TYR A 6 40.00 58.97 8.11
CA TYR A 6 38.79 58.47 7.47
C TYR A 6 38.60 56.99 7.85
N ILE A 7 37.55 56.69 8.62
CA ILE A 7 37.14 55.31 8.90
C ILE A 7 36.37 54.83 7.67
N LYS A 8 36.97 53.92 6.91
CA LYS A 8 36.32 53.26 5.78
C LYS A 8 35.35 52.22 6.36
N THR A 9 34.08 52.59 6.54
CA THR A 9 33.04 51.63 6.92
C THR A 9 32.86 50.60 5.80
N ASP A 10 33.29 49.37 6.06
CA ASP A 10 33.16 48.25 5.13
C ASP A 10 31.71 47.75 5.06
N ARG A 11 30.93 48.32 4.13
CA ARG A 11 29.55 47.88 3.84
C ARG A 11 29.48 46.52 3.13
N SER A 12 30.60 45.91 2.71
CA SER A 12 30.61 44.66 1.93
C SER A 12 30.38 43.41 2.81
N SER A 13 30.75 43.46 4.09
CA SER A 13 30.59 42.35 5.03
C SER A 13 29.11 42.03 5.33
N LEU A 14 28.23 43.04 5.33
CA LEU A 14 26.79 42.89 5.53
C LEU A 14 26.12 42.20 4.34
N SER A 15 26.53 42.52 3.11
CA SER A 15 25.99 41.87 1.90
C SER A 15 26.50 40.44 1.76
N ALA A 16 27.75 40.17 2.16
CA ALA A 16 28.32 38.82 2.21
C ALA A 16 27.61 37.93 3.25
N ARG A 17 27.32 38.45 4.46
CA ARG A 17 26.53 37.72 5.47
C ARG A 17 25.10 37.44 5.01
N ARG A 18 24.43 38.40 4.39
CA ARG A 18 23.09 38.20 3.81
C ARG A 18 23.09 37.13 2.72
N LYS A 19 24.06 37.15 1.80
CA LYS A 19 24.21 36.10 0.78
C LYS A 19 24.42 34.71 1.40
N LYS A 20 25.27 34.59 2.42
CA LYS A 20 25.49 33.32 3.14
C LYS A 20 24.21 32.83 3.83
N LEU A 21 23.43 33.72 4.44
CA LEU A 21 22.15 33.37 5.07
C LEU A 21 21.11 32.92 4.03
N LEU A 22 21.05 33.56 2.87
CA LEU A 22 20.17 33.14 1.78
C LEU A 22 20.55 31.76 1.23
N ILE A 23 21.84 31.50 1.04
CA ILE A 23 22.33 30.18 0.61
C ILE A 23 22.01 29.11 1.65
N ALA A 24 22.23 29.39 2.93
CA ALA A 24 21.91 28.46 4.02
C ALA A 24 20.40 28.18 4.10
N GLY A 25 19.56 29.21 3.95
CA GLY A 25 18.10 29.06 3.90
C GLY A 25 17.64 28.24 2.70
N ALA A 26 18.20 28.48 1.51
CA ALA A 26 17.90 27.71 0.31
C ALA A 26 18.34 26.24 0.45
N ALA A 27 19.51 26.00 1.07
CA ALA A 27 19.98 24.64 1.34
C ALA A 27 19.06 23.89 2.31
N LEU A 28 18.66 24.54 3.41
CA LEU A 28 17.70 23.95 4.37
C LEU A 28 16.35 23.66 3.72
N PHE A 29 15.85 24.56 2.87
CA PHE A 29 14.61 24.36 2.14
C PHE A 29 14.73 23.20 1.14
N GLY A 30 15.85 23.08 0.44
CA GLY A 30 16.13 21.95 -0.46
C GLY A 30 16.17 20.62 0.29
N VAL A 31 16.82 20.57 1.45
CA VAL A 31 16.84 19.37 2.32
C VAL A 31 15.44 19.02 2.81
N TYR A 32 14.65 20.03 3.21
CA TYR A 32 13.26 19.82 3.62
C TYR A 32 12.41 19.23 2.50
N LEU A 33 12.51 19.76 1.27
CA LEU A 33 11.81 19.20 0.11
C LEU A 33 12.27 17.79 -0.23
N ALA A 34 13.57 17.51 -0.18
CA ALA A 34 14.10 16.17 -0.42
C ALA A 34 13.59 15.17 0.63
N ALA A 35 13.58 15.56 1.91
CA ALA A 35 13.00 14.77 2.99
C ALA A 35 11.49 14.56 2.78
N ALA A 36 10.74 15.61 2.46
CA ALA A 36 9.31 15.50 2.17
C ALA A 36 9.02 14.61 0.94
N PHE A 37 9.90 14.58 -0.05
CA PHE A 37 9.74 13.70 -1.21
C PHE A 37 10.03 12.23 -0.89
N VAL A 38 11.03 11.97 -0.03
CA VAL A 38 11.39 10.61 0.42
C VAL A 38 10.39 10.05 1.43
N PHE A 39 9.95 10.89 2.38
CA PHE A 39 9.09 10.52 3.51
C PHE A 39 7.61 10.89 3.33
N GLY A 40 7.24 11.62 2.27
CA GLY A 40 5.86 12.04 2.01
C GLY A 40 4.93 10.89 1.59
N GLU A 41 3.64 11.20 1.51
CA GLU A 41 2.54 10.24 1.29
C GLU A 41 2.64 9.44 -0.03
N MET A 42 3.50 9.87 -0.96
CA MET A 42 3.85 9.24 -2.24
C MET A 42 5.35 8.87 -2.35
N GLY A 43 6.05 8.76 -1.23
CA GLY A 43 7.47 8.42 -1.19
C GLY A 43 7.77 6.95 -1.50
N LEU A 44 9.02 6.69 -1.92
CA LEU A 44 9.57 5.37 -2.27
C LEU A 44 9.24 4.28 -1.22
N VAL A 45 9.20 4.63 0.06
CA VAL A 45 8.89 3.71 1.16
C VAL A 45 7.52 3.04 1.01
N LYS A 46 6.49 3.81 0.60
CA LYS A 46 5.14 3.28 0.36
C LYS A 46 5.12 2.37 -0.87
N TYR A 47 5.85 2.74 -1.92
CA TYR A 47 6.00 1.90 -3.12
C TYR A 47 6.64 0.55 -2.79
N TYR A 48 7.73 0.54 -2.01
CA TYR A 48 8.38 -0.71 -1.58
C TYR A 48 7.47 -1.56 -0.69
N ARG A 49 6.75 -0.95 0.27
CA ARG A 49 5.81 -1.67 1.14
C ARG A 49 4.65 -2.27 0.34
N MET A 50 4.05 -1.50 -0.56
CA MET A 50 2.93 -1.95 -1.39
C MET A 50 3.35 -3.05 -2.37
N ARG A 51 4.57 -2.98 -2.92
CA ARG A 51 5.11 -4.03 -3.80
C ARG A 51 5.41 -5.34 -3.06
N SER A 52 5.77 -5.26 -1.77
CA SER A 52 5.90 -6.45 -0.92
C SER A 52 4.54 -7.09 -0.64
N GLN A 53 3.56 -6.28 -0.23
CA GLN A 53 2.21 -6.74 0.06
C GLN A 53 1.54 -7.37 -1.16
N TYR A 54 1.70 -6.76 -2.34
CA TYR A 54 1.16 -7.28 -3.59
C TYR A 54 1.75 -8.66 -3.95
N ARG A 55 3.04 -8.88 -3.69
CA ARG A 55 3.68 -10.18 -3.94
C ARG A 55 3.21 -11.26 -2.98
N GLN A 56 3.09 -10.95 -1.70
CA GLN A 56 2.56 -11.89 -0.70
C GLN A 56 1.11 -12.27 -1.02
N LEU A 57 0.26 -11.28 -1.29
CA LEU A 57 -1.15 -11.53 -1.61
C LEU A 57 -1.33 -12.38 -2.87
N ASN A 58 -0.50 -12.18 -3.90
CA ASN A 58 -0.51 -13.02 -5.09
C ASN A 58 -0.05 -14.46 -4.81
N GLN A 59 0.93 -14.66 -3.93
CA GLN A 59 1.35 -16.00 -3.52
C GLN A 59 0.24 -16.72 -2.73
N ASP A 60 -0.46 -15.99 -1.86
CA ASP A 60 -1.60 -16.51 -1.11
C ASP A 60 -2.75 -16.90 -2.06
N ILE A 61 -3.06 -16.07 -3.06
CA ILE A 61 -4.07 -16.40 -4.07
C ILE A 61 -3.68 -17.66 -4.85
N LEU A 62 -2.41 -17.80 -5.24
CA LEU A 62 -1.94 -18.97 -5.98
C LEU A 62 -2.00 -20.24 -5.14
N SER A 63 -1.58 -20.20 -3.88
CA SER A 63 -1.67 -21.34 -2.97
C SER A 63 -3.12 -21.74 -2.70
N MET A 64 -3.99 -20.77 -2.40
CA MET A 64 -5.43 -21.01 -2.22
C MET A 64 -6.08 -21.61 -3.46
N LYS A 65 -5.69 -21.18 -4.68
CA LYS A 65 -6.20 -21.78 -5.92
C LYS A 65 -5.75 -23.22 -6.09
N GLN A 66 -4.49 -23.52 -5.81
CA GLN A 66 -3.96 -24.88 -5.89
C GLN A 66 -4.63 -25.81 -4.87
N ASP A 67 -4.86 -25.33 -3.65
CA ASP A 67 -5.54 -26.10 -2.62
C ASP A 67 -7.01 -26.31 -2.96
N ASN A 68 -7.68 -25.30 -3.51
CA ASN A 68 -9.04 -25.44 -3.99
C ASN A 68 -9.14 -26.45 -5.15
N GLU A 69 -8.21 -26.44 -6.10
CA GLU A 69 -8.16 -27.45 -7.18
C GLU A 69 -7.92 -28.87 -6.65
N LYS A 70 -7.06 -29.04 -5.64
CA LYS A 70 -6.83 -30.35 -5.01
C LYS A 70 -8.07 -30.84 -4.28
N LEU A 71 -8.68 -29.97 -3.47
CA LEU A 71 -9.90 -30.26 -2.74
C LEU A 71 -11.05 -30.56 -3.69
N LEU A 72 -11.18 -29.85 -4.82
CA LEU A 72 -12.17 -30.15 -5.84
C LEU A 72 -11.96 -31.51 -6.49
N LYS A 73 -10.70 -31.89 -6.77
CA LYS A 73 -10.39 -33.22 -7.32
C LYS A 73 -10.67 -34.34 -6.32
N GLU A 74 -10.36 -34.13 -5.05
CA GLU A 74 -10.67 -35.07 -3.98
C GLU A 74 -12.18 -35.18 -3.76
N VAL A 75 -12.88 -34.06 -3.75
CA VAL A 75 -14.34 -34.01 -3.69
C VAL A 75 -14.94 -34.70 -4.92
N GLN A 76 -14.38 -34.54 -6.11
CA GLN A 76 -14.86 -35.16 -7.34
C GLN A 76 -14.59 -36.68 -7.39
N SER A 77 -13.44 -37.14 -6.88
CA SER A 77 -13.17 -38.57 -6.74
C SER A 77 -14.04 -39.23 -5.69
N LEU A 78 -14.41 -38.50 -4.63
CA LEU A 78 -15.36 -38.94 -3.60
C LEU A 78 -16.83 -38.83 -4.05
N ARG A 79 -17.13 -37.99 -5.04
CA ARG A 79 -18.47 -37.66 -5.56
C ARG A 79 -18.77 -38.24 -6.93
N SER A 80 -18.12 -39.32 -7.34
CA SER A 80 -18.50 -40.05 -8.56
C SER A 80 -19.96 -40.59 -8.54
N ASP A 81 -20.76 -40.27 -7.51
CA ASP A 81 -22.20 -40.48 -7.42
C ASP A 81 -22.95 -39.13 -7.38
N PRO A 82 -23.68 -38.74 -8.45
CA PRO A 82 -24.35 -37.43 -8.60
C PRO A 82 -25.30 -37.06 -7.46
N ASP A 83 -25.96 -38.04 -6.84
CA ASP A 83 -26.91 -37.82 -5.75
C ASP A 83 -26.25 -37.28 -4.47
N CYS A 84 -24.97 -37.60 -4.26
CA CYS A 84 -24.21 -37.12 -3.12
C CYS A 84 -23.85 -35.63 -3.29
N ILE A 85 -23.66 -35.19 -4.53
CA ILE A 85 -23.38 -33.79 -4.89
C ILE A 85 -24.59 -32.91 -4.59
N GLU A 86 -25.74 -33.35 -5.08
CA GLU A 86 -27.01 -32.65 -4.96
C GLU A 86 -27.43 -32.50 -3.49
N ARG A 87 -27.25 -33.55 -2.69
CA ARG A 87 -27.55 -33.52 -1.25
C ARG A 87 -26.68 -32.50 -0.50
N LEU A 88 -25.37 -32.47 -0.73
CA LEU A 88 -24.49 -31.50 -0.06
C LEU A 88 -24.75 -30.06 -0.51
N ALA A 89 -25.05 -29.85 -1.81
CA ALA A 89 -25.40 -28.53 -2.34
C ALA A 89 -26.69 -27.99 -1.69
N ARG A 90 -27.70 -28.84 -1.49
CA ARG A 90 -28.93 -28.46 -0.79
C ARG A 90 -28.73 -28.26 0.72
N ASP A 91 -28.07 -29.19 1.40
CA ASP A 91 -28.01 -29.21 2.86
C ASP A 91 -26.98 -28.24 3.46
N LYS A 92 -25.81 -28.08 2.82
CA LYS A 92 -24.71 -27.27 3.36
C LYS A 92 -24.61 -25.89 2.73
N LEU A 93 -24.98 -25.78 1.46
CA LEU A 93 -24.85 -24.53 0.69
C LEU A 93 -26.21 -23.88 0.40
N GLY A 94 -27.33 -24.55 0.69
CA GLY A 94 -28.68 -24.02 0.46
C GLY A 94 -29.00 -23.78 -1.01
N LEU A 95 -28.27 -24.42 -1.93
CA LEU A 95 -28.41 -24.23 -3.37
C LEU A 95 -29.56 -25.09 -3.91
N ALA A 96 -30.38 -24.50 -4.79
CA ALA A 96 -31.52 -25.15 -5.44
C ALA A 96 -31.41 -25.00 -6.96
N ARG A 97 -32.02 -25.91 -7.74
CA ARG A 97 -32.01 -25.82 -9.20
C ARG A 97 -32.90 -24.66 -9.68
N PRO A 98 -32.63 -24.05 -10.85
CA PRO A 98 -33.51 -23.04 -11.44
C PRO A 98 -34.94 -23.58 -11.57
N GLY A 99 -35.90 -22.98 -10.85
CA GLY A 99 -37.31 -23.40 -10.81
C GLY A 99 -37.76 -24.13 -9.53
N GLU A 100 -36.86 -24.46 -8.62
CA GLU A 100 -37.20 -25.02 -7.30
C GLU A 100 -37.46 -23.91 -6.26
N ILE A 101 -38.42 -24.12 -5.34
CA ILE A 101 -38.79 -23.15 -4.29
C ILE A 101 -38.20 -23.62 -2.94
N VAL A 102 -37.32 -22.82 -2.34
CA VAL A 102 -36.68 -23.12 -1.05
C VAL A 102 -37.53 -22.60 0.12
N TYR A 103 -37.88 -23.49 1.04
CA TYR A 103 -38.65 -23.16 2.26
C TYR A 103 -37.74 -23.11 3.48
N TYR A 104 -37.71 -21.97 4.16
CA TYR A 104 -37.02 -21.81 5.44
C TYR A 104 -38.06 -21.78 6.57
N TYR A 105 -38.05 -22.78 7.45
CA TYR A 105 -38.93 -22.81 8.61
C TYR A 105 -38.21 -22.26 9.84
N LYS A 106 -38.74 -21.19 10.43
CA LYS A 106 -38.24 -20.62 11.69
C LYS A 106 -38.80 -21.44 12.85
N GLY A 107 -37.99 -22.37 13.37
CA GLY A 107 -38.31 -23.10 14.60
C GLY A 107 -38.56 -22.12 15.75
N LYS A 108 -39.60 -22.38 16.54
CA LYS A 108 -39.94 -21.64 17.76
C LYS A 108 -38.82 -21.70 18.79
#